data_AF-A0AAV9BBA7-F1
#
_entry.id   AF-A0AAV9BBA7-F1
#
_cell.length_a   1.000
_cell.length_b   1.000
_cell.length_c   1.000
_cell.angle_alpha   90.00
_cell.angle_beta   90.00
_cell.angle_gamma   90.00
#
_symmetry.space_group_name_H-M   'P 1'
#
loop_
_entity.id
_entity.type
_entity.pdbx_description
1 polymer ?
#
loop_
_entity_poly.entity_id
_entity_poly.type
_entity_poly.pdbx_seq_one_letter_code
_entity_poly.pdbx_strand_id
1 'polypeptide(L)'
;MFAASVTTGIASHIDKLIRGFLWGGAEQKHNLHAICWETVTSTKENGGLGITRTADLRKAVLAVIAFNVLLSPFALSKVMSIRNDWTGNPWEAHIKKGSAQVWKNLCYGLQLIRLAVRKILDSLSDIDVIRDPWFNTLPFSRIPTFINMMEAQYDYKLSSLVQGNSFFCLVIVGSKIF
;
A
#
# COMPACT_ATOMS: atom_id res chain seq x y z
N MET A 1 16.90 12.79 -8.12
CA MET A 1 16.64 12.74 -6.66
C MET A 1 15.45 13.63 -6.26
N PHE A 2 14.27 13.51 -6.92
CA PHE A 2 13.13 14.43 -6.66
C PHE A 2 11.72 13.79 -6.68
N ALA A 3 11.58 12.47 -6.72
CA ALA A 3 10.26 11.83 -6.89
C ALA A 3 9.36 11.81 -5.63
N ALA A 4 9.79 12.36 -4.49
CA ALA A 4 9.10 12.17 -3.21
C ALA A 4 7.99 13.20 -2.88
N SER A 5 7.76 14.18 -3.76
CA SER A 5 6.73 15.22 -3.57
C SER A 5 5.75 15.28 -4.74
N VAL A 6 5.25 14.12 -5.21
CA VAL A 6 3.94 14.17 -5.88
C VAL A 6 2.97 14.64 -4.79
N THR A 7 2.45 15.85 -4.90
CA THR A 7 1.40 16.41 -4.02
C THR A 7 0.04 16.17 -4.67
N THR A 8 -1.03 16.19 -3.88
CA THR A 8 -2.39 16.00 -4.39
C THR A 8 -2.73 17.11 -5.39
N GLY A 9 -2.18 18.32 -5.16
CA GLY A 9 -2.24 19.44 -6.08
C GLY A 9 -1.65 19.13 -7.45
N ILE A 10 -0.45 18.55 -7.52
CA ILE A 10 0.19 18.19 -8.80
C ILE A 10 -0.64 17.15 -9.55
N ALA A 11 -1.15 16.12 -8.87
CA ALA A 11 -2.04 15.13 -9.51
C ALA A 11 -3.28 15.82 -10.09
N SER A 12 -3.95 16.68 -9.32
CA SER A 12 -5.12 17.43 -9.79
C SER A 12 -4.80 18.35 -10.97
N HIS A 13 -3.60 18.93 -11.02
CA HIS A 13 -3.17 19.80 -12.10
C HIS A 13 -2.93 19.02 -13.38
N ILE A 14 -2.27 17.86 -13.30
CA ILE A 14 -2.09 16.96 -14.45
C ILE A 14 -3.45 16.50 -14.97
N ASP A 15 -4.36 16.11 -14.09
CA ASP A 15 -5.73 15.75 -14.47
C ASP A 15 -6.45 16.90 -15.19
N LYS A 16 -6.25 18.15 -14.77
CA LYS A 16 -6.81 19.33 -15.46
C LYS A 16 -6.20 19.51 -16.85
N LEU A 17 -4.89 19.30 -17.00
CA LEU A 17 -4.22 19.39 -18.30
C LEU A 17 -4.72 18.31 -19.26
N ILE A 18 -4.87 17.07 -18.81
CA ILE A 18 -5.39 15.97 -19.65
C ILE A 18 -6.84 16.24 -20.04
N ARG A 19 -7.67 16.74 -19.11
CA ARG A 19 -9.05 17.17 -19.42
C ARG A 19 -9.09 18.32 -20.41
N GLY A 20 -8.19 19.29 -20.25
CA GLY A 20 -8.02 20.41 -21.16
C GLY A 20 -7.56 19.96 -22.55
N PHE A 21 -6.74 18.93 -22.66
CA PHE A 21 -6.39 18.33 -23.95
C PHE A 21 -7.58 17.59 -24.58
N LEU A 22 -8.33 16.80 -23.80
CA LEU A 22 -9.42 15.96 -24.32
C LEU A 22 -10.64 16.77 -24.75
N TRP A 23 -10.95 17.85 -24.02
CA TRP A 23 -12.14 18.66 -24.23
C TRP A 23 -11.83 20.12 -24.63
N GLY A 24 -10.56 20.48 -24.75
CA GLY A 24 -10.14 21.78 -25.25
C GLY A 24 -10.41 21.86 -26.75
N GLY A 25 -11.44 22.62 -27.13
CA GLY A 25 -11.63 23.02 -28.51
C GLY A 25 -10.59 24.04 -28.96
N ALA A 26 -10.44 24.21 -30.27
CA ALA A 26 -9.76 25.38 -30.84
C ALA A 26 -10.60 26.64 -30.58
N GLU A 27 -9.93 27.71 -30.15
CA GLU A 27 -10.39 29.09 -29.93
C GLU A 27 -11.81 29.29 -29.36
N GLN A 28 -11.86 29.77 -28.11
CA GLN A 28 -12.97 30.54 -27.51
C GLN A 28 -14.34 29.83 -27.34
N LYS A 29 -14.50 28.56 -27.77
CA LYS A 29 -15.72 27.78 -27.50
C LYS A 29 -15.53 26.81 -26.34
N HIS A 30 -16.25 27.08 -25.24
CA HIS A 30 -16.43 26.11 -24.16
C HIS A 30 -17.24 24.91 -24.67
N ASN A 31 -16.55 23.83 -25.01
CA ASN A 31 -17.21 22.57 -25.34
C ASN A 31 -17.81 21.96 -24.06
N LEU A 32 -19.09 21.59 -24.13
CA LEU A 32 -19.78 20.94 -23.02
C LEU A 32 -19.13 19.57 -22.73
N HIS A 33 -18.76 19.31 -21.49
CA HIS A 33 -18.27 18.00 -21.06
C HIS A 33 -19.44 17.00 -21.03
N ALA A 34 -19.67 16.29 -22.13
CA ALA A 34 -20.77 15.33 -22.24
C ALA A 34 -20.51 14.03 -21.44
N ILE A 35 -19.26 13.75 -21.06
CA ILE A 35 -18.86 12.51 -20.41
C ILE A 35 -18.13 12.83 -19.10
N CYS A 36 -18.52 12.14 -18.02
CA CYS A 36 -17.90 12.27 -16.72
C CYS A 36 -16.44 11.79 -16.72
N TRP A 37 -15.55 12.43 -15.94
CA TRP A 37 -14.13 12.08 -15.93
C TRP A 37 -13.87 10.66 -15.42
N GLU A 38 -14.69 10.21 -14.48
CA GLU A 38 -14.68 8.85 -13.94
C GLU A 38 -14.97 7.81 -15.03
N THR A 39 -15.84 8.13 -15.99
CA THR A 39 -16.15 7.25 -17.13
C THR A 39 -14.99 7.21 -18.12
N VAL A 40 -14.40 8.37 -18.45
CA VAL A 40 -13.23 8.47 -19.34
C VAL A 40 -12.03 7.69 -18.80
N THR A 41 -11.83 7.74 -17.48
CA THR A 41 -10.69 7.12 -16.81
C THR A 41 -10.90 5.65 -16.43
N SER A 42 -12.03 5.07 -16.81
CA SER A 42 -12.29 3.64 -16.70
C SER A 42 -11.43 2.83 -17.67
N THR A 43 -11.31 1.52 -17.43
CA THR A 43 -10.61 0.61 -18.33
C THR A 43 -11.32 0.54 -19.69
N LYS A 44 -10.58 0.19 -20.75
CA LYS A 44 -11.16 0.02 -22.09
C LYS A 44 -12.26 -1.05 -22.12
N GLU A 45 -12.10 -2.10 -21.31
CA GLU A 45 -13.08 -3.17 -21.13
C GLU A 45 -14.40 -2.66 -20.54
N ASN A 46 -14.34 -1.65 -19.68
CA ASN A 46 -15.50 -1.01 -19.06
C ASN A 46 -16.00 0.22 -19.84
N GLY A 47 -15.62 0.36 -21.13
CA GLY A 47 -16.07 1.44 -22.00
C GLY A 47 -15.39 2.80 -21.77
N GLY A 48 -14.28 2.84 -21.02
CA GLY A 48 -13.47 4.04 -20.84
C GLY A 48 -12.36 4.19 -21.89
N LEU A 49 -11.61 5.30 -21.84
CA LEU A 49 -10.46 5.54 -22.73
C LEU A 49 -9.20 4.78 -22.30
N GLY A 50 -9.18 4.20 -21.10
CA GLY A 50 -7.98 3.59 -20.52
C GLY A 50 -6.97 4.62 -20.00
N ILE A 51 -7.38 5.87 -19.76
CA ILE A 51 -6.55 6.89 -19.11
C ILE A 51 -6.58 6.65 -17.60
N THR A 52 -5.45 6.30 -17.00
CA THR A 52 -5.38 6.11 -15.54
C THR A 52 -5.56 7.44 -14.81
N ARG A 53 -6.46 7.48 -13.82
CA ARG A 53 -6.59 8.64 -12.92
C ARG A 53 -5.26 8.94 -12.24
N THR A 54 -4.79 10.18 -12.33
CA THR A 54 -3.51 10.58 -11.71
C THR A 54 -3.54 10.42 -10.18
N ALA A 55 -4.71 10.51 -9.56
CA ALA A 55 -4.89 10.22 -8.14
C ALA A 55 -4.58 8.75 -7.79
N ASP A 56 -4.94 7.82 -8.66
CA ASP A 56 -4.64 6.40 -8.45
C ASP A 56 -3.18 6.09 -8.81
N LEU A 57 -2.64 6.73 -9.84
CA LEU A 57 -1.21 6.67 -10.14
C LEU A 57 -0.37 7.18 -8.96
N ARG A 58 -0.78 8.28 -8.31
CA ARG A 58 -0.15 8.79 -7.09
C ARG A 58 -0.10 7.70 -6.01
N LYS A 59 -1.21 7.02 -5.74
CA LYS A 59 -1.27 5.94 -4.74
C LYS A 59 -0.28 4.83 -5.10
N ALA A 60 -0.30 4.38 -6.36
CA ALA A 60 0.58 3.33 -6.84
C ALA A 60 2.07 3.72 -6.71
N VAL A 61 2.44 4.94 -7.12
CA VAL A 61 3.81 5.46 -7.00
C VAL A 61 4.24 5.55 -5.54
N LEU A 62 3.37 6.02 -4.64
CA LEU A 62 3.68 6.08 -3.21
C LEU A 62 3.88 4.68 -2.61
N ALA A 63 3.06 3.70 -3.01
CA ALA A 63 3.24 2.31 -2.61
C ALA A 63 4.58 1.75 -3.13
N VAL A 64 4.94 1.99 -4.40
CA VAL A 64 6.22 1.54 -4.96
C VAL A 64 7.41 2.18 -4.25
N ILE A 65 7.35 3.49 -3.97
CA ILE A 65 8.41 4.19 -3.22
C ILE A 65 8.55 3.61 -1.82
N ALA A 66 7.44 3.42 -1.12
CA ALA A 66 7.45 2.82 0.21
C ALA A 66 8.01 1.39 0.20
N PHE A 67 7.68 0.61 -0.83
CA PHE A 67 8.16 -0.76 -1.00
C PHE A 67 9.67 -0.78 -1.25
N ASN A 68 10.18 0.11 -2.10
CA ASN A 68 11.61 0.26 -2.35
C ASN A 68 12.38 0.71 -1.10
N VAL A 69 11.77 1.56 -0.26
CA VAL A 69 12.33 1.98 1.03
C VAL A 69 12.42 0.81 2.02
N LEU A 70 11.49 -0.15 1.95
CA LEU A 70 11.51 -1.36 2.76
C LEU A 70 12.55 -2.38 2.27
N LEU A 71 12.61 -2.63 0.96
CA LEU A 71 13.47 -3.67 0.40
C LEU A 71 14.96 -3.31 0.40
N SER A 72 15.30 -2.02 0.30
CA SER A 72 16.68 -1.61 0.09
C SER A 72 17.04 -0.38 0.94
N PRO A 73 18.15 -0.42 1.69
CA PRO A 73 18.62 0.70 2.48
C PRO A 73 19.27 1.78 1.59
N PHE A 74 18.45 2.51 0.83
CA PHE A 74 18.90 3.69 0.07
C PHE A 74 19.02 4.92 0.98
N ALA A 75 19.69 5.97 0.50
CA ALA A 75 19.87 7.24 1.23
C ALA A 75 18.54 7.78 1.81
N LEU A 76 17.41 7.61 1.11
CA LEU A 76 16.11 8.02 1.58
C LEU A 76 15.63 7.23 2.80
N SER A 77 15.78 5.90 2.82
CA SER A 77 15.34 5.10 3.97
C SER A 77 16.18 5.41 5.21
N LYS A 78 17.50 5.61 5.04
CA LYS A 78 18.41 6.01 6.11
C LYS A 78 18.11 7.41 6.66
N VAL A 79 17.80 8.38 5.80
CA VAL A 79 17.40 9.73 6.23
C VAL A 79 16.05 9.67 6.96
N MET A 80 15.12 8.86 6.47
CA MET A 80 13.80 8.72 7.09
C MET A 80 13.83 7.97 8.42
N SER A 81 14.68 6.95 8.56
CA SER A 81 14.89 6.25 9.84
C SER A 81 15.46 7.19 10.90
N ILE A 82 16.53 7.90 10.58
CA ILE A 82 17.19 8.82 11.52
C ILE A 82 16.27 9.98 11.91
N ARG A 83 15.57 10.59 10.95
CA ARG A 83 14.75 11.77 11.23
C ARG A 83 13.50 11.47 12.04
N ASN A 84 12.95 10.27 11.90
CA ASN A 84 11.66 9.91 12.48
C ASN A 84 11.78 8.84 13.57
N ASP A 85 13.00 8.52 14.01
CA ASP A 85 13.32 7.43 14.95
C ASP A 85 12.67 6.11 14.52
N TRP A 86 12.72 5.81 13.22
CA TRP A 86 12.03 4.68 12.62
C TRP A 86 12.99 3.51 12.35
N THR A 87 12.63 2.32 12.81
CA THR A 87 13.43 1.09 12.77
C THR A 87 13.45 0.40 11.40
N GLY A 88 12.61 0.86 10.46
CA GLY A 88 12.37 0.18 9.18
C GLY A 88 11.14 -0.72 9.19
N ASN A 89 10.51 -0.92 10.34
CA ASN A 89 9.28 -1.73 10.45
C ASN A 89 8.05 -0.97 9.92
N PRO A 90 7.35 -1.46 8.87
CA PRO A 90 6.14 -0.81 8.34
C PRO A 90 5.05 -0.57 9.39
N TRP A 91 4.97 -1.42 10.42
CA TRP A 91 3.93 -1.37 11.45
C TRP A 91 4.15 -0.26 12.49
N GLU A 92 5.37 0.23 12.62
CA GLU A 92 5.76 1.26 13.59
C GLU A 92 5.70 2.68 13.00
N ALA A 93 5.53 2.81 11.69
CA ALA A 93 5.51 4.10 11.00
C ALA A 93 4.23 4.89 11.34
N HIS A 94 4.39 6.00 12.07
CA HIS A 94 3.30 6.88 12.47
C HIS A 94 3.60 8.35 12.10
N ILE A 95 2.54 9.10 11.81
CA ILE A 95 2.64 10.51 11.42
C ILE A 95 2.57 11.37 12.69
N LYS A 96 3.64 12.14 12.96
CA LYS A 96 3.68 13.12 14.06
C LYS A 96 3.24 14.50 13.55
N LYS A 97 2.78 15.37 14.45
CA LYS A 97 2.45 16.77 14.11
C LYS A 97 3.73 17.48 13.65
N GLY A 98 3.68 18.16 12.51
CA GLY A 98 4.86 18.82 11.92
C GLY A 98 5.78 17.90 11.11
N SER A 99 5.44 16.61 10.93
CA SER A 99 6.20 15.72 10.05
C SER A 99 6.29 16.27 8.63
N ALA A 100 7.44 16.07 7.99
CA ALA A 100 7.68 16.46 6.61
C ALA A 100 6.67 15.78 5.66
N GLN A 101 6.29 16.47 4.58
CA GLN A 101 5.34 15.93 3.60
C GLN A 101 5.81 14.60 3.00
N VAL A 102 7.12 14.43 2.83
CA VAL A 102 7.73 13.18 2.37
C VAL A 102 7.47 12.03 3.33
N TRP A 103 7.56 12.26 4.66
CA TRP A 103 7.24 11.24 5.66
C TRP A 103 5.76 10.88 5.64
N LYS A 104 4.88 11.86 5.54
CA LYS A 104 3.43 11.63 5.40
C LYS A 104 3.10 10.78 4.17
N ASN A 105 3.71 11.11 3.03
CA ASN A 105 3.57 10.37 1.78
C ASN A 105 4.10 8.93 1.91
N LEU A 106 5.23 8.75 2.60
CA LEU A 106 5.81 7.44 2.87
C LEU A 106 4.91 6.59 3.77
N CYS A 107 4.44 7.14 4.91
CA CYS A 107 3.49 6.45 5.79
C CYS A 107 2.22 6.04 5.05
N TYR A 108 1.70 6.90 4.17
CA TYR A 108 0.55 6.56 3.34
C TYR A 108 0.87 5.40 2.38
N GLY A 109 2.03 5.42 1.71
CA GLY A 109 2.49 4.30 0.89
C GLY A 109 2.62 2.99 1.69
N LEU A 110 3.20 3.06 2.90
CA LEU A 110 3.32 1.91 3.81
C LEU A 110 1.95 1.36 4.23
N GLN A 111 0.94 2.21 4.43
CA GLN A 111 -0.43 1.77 4.70
C GLN A 111 -1.04 1.03 3.50
N LEU A 112 -0.78 1.49 2.27
CA LEU A 112 -1.25 0.80 1.06
C LEU A 112 -0.58 -0.58 0.92
N ILE A 113 0.73 -0.65 1.15
CA ILE A 113 1.47 -1.92 1.16
C ILE A 113 0.93 -2.83 2.25
N ARG A 114 0.65 -2.32 3.46
CA ARG A 114 0.08 -3.10 4.57
C ARG A 114 -1.23 -3.79 4.20
N LEU A 115 -2.05 -3.16 3.35
CA LEU A 115 -3.29 -3.78 2.87
C LEU A 115 -3.03 -4.88 1.83
N ALA A 116 -1.91 -4.79 1.11
CA ALA A 116 -1.57 -5.70 0.01
C ALA A 116 -0.60 -6.83 0.41
N VAL A 117 0.29 -6.58 1.38
CA VAL A 117 1.33 -7.49 1.85
C VAL A 117 0.87 -8.12 3.15
N ARG A 118 0.83 -9.46 3.14
CA ARG A 118 0.67 -10.24 4.37
C ARG A 118 2.05 -10.49 4.97
N LYS A 119 2.15 -10.52 6.30
CA LYS A 119 3.38 -10.83 7.02
C LYS A 119 3.76 -12.28 6.69
N ILE A 120 4.73 -12.47 5.80
CA ILE A 120 5.40 -13.76 5.62
C ILE A 120 6.52 -13.77 6.66
N LEU A 121 6.33 -14.49 7.76
CA LEU A 121 7.42 -14.76 8.70
C LEU A 121 8.25 -15.91 8.14
N ASP A 122 9.58 -15.74 8.19
CA ASP A 122 10.57 -16.70 7.70
C ASP A 122 10.51 -18.07 8.41
N SER A 123 9.81 -18.15 9.56
CA SER A 123 9.51 -19.40 10.23
C SER A 123 8.05 -19.49 10.66
N LEU A 124 7.41 -20.60 10.29
CA LEU A 124 6.07 -20.99 10.75
C LEU A 124 6.04 -21.21 12.28
N SER A 125 7.20 -21.35 12.93
CA SER A 125 7.32 -21.54 14.38
C SER A 125 7.05 -20.27 15.18
N ASP A 126 7.12 -19.09 14.56
CA ASP A 126 6.98 -17.83 15.26
C ASP A 126 5.56 -17.26 15.17
N ILE A 127 4.79 -17.69 14.15
CA ILE A 127 3.42 -17.25 13.93
C ILE A 127 2.46 -17.90 14.93
N ASP A 128 1.80 -17.08 15.75
CA ASP A 128 0.68 -17.54 16.57
C ASP A 128 -0.59 -17.57 15.73
N VAL A 129 -1.19 -18.75 15.59
CA VAL A 129 -2.37 -18.97 14.75
C VAL A 129 -3.53 -18.06 15.17
N ILE A 130 -3.69 -17.81 16.47
CA ILE A 130 -4.86 -17.12 17.04
C ILE A 130 -4.64 -15.62 17.09
N ARG A 131 -3.41 -15.19 17.43
CA ARG A 131 -3.09 -13.77 17.68
C ARG A 131 -2.58 -13.04 16.46
N ASP A 132 -1.97 -13.74 15.51
CA ASP A 132 -1.41 -13.11 14.31
C ASP A 132 -2.37 -13.18 13.12
N PRO A 133 -2.48 -12.10 12.31
CA PRO A 133 -3.19 -12.12 11.04
C PRO A 133 -2.35 -12.81 9.97
N TRP A 134 -2.36 -14.15 9.97
CA TRP A 134 -1.58 -14.98 9.04
C TRP A 134 -2.38 -15.39 7.80
N PHE A 135 -3.68 -15.65 7.93
CA PHE A 135 -4.58 -15.98 6.81
C PHE A 135 -5.49 -14.81 6.40
N ASN A 136 -6.04 -14.09 7.39
CA ASN A 136 -6.97 -12.96 7.20
C ASN A 136 -6.35 -11.62 7.60
N THR A 137 -7.01 -10.52 7.25
CA THR A 137 -6.62 -9.15 7.65
C THR A 137 -6.78 -8.91 9.16
N LEU A 138 -7.61 -9.71 9.82
CA LEU A 138 -7.77 -9.74 11.27
C LEU A 138 -7.30 -11.10 11.81
N PRO A 139 -6.65 -11.12 12.99
CA PRO A 139 -6.31 -12.37 13.66
C PRO A 139 -7.59 -13.11 14.09
N PHE A 140 -7.53 -14.43 14.20
CA PHE A 140 -8.72 -15.22 14.56
C PHE A 140 -9.36 -14.73 15.86
N SER A 141 -8.57 -14.36 16.87
CA SER A 141 -9.04 -13.76 18.14
C SER A 141 -10.02 -12.59 18.00
N ARG A 142 -10.01 -11.86 16.87
CA ARG A 142 -10.89 -10.71 16.59
C ARG A 142 -12.05 -11.04 15.66
N ILE A 143 -12.13 -12.28 15.17
CA ILE A 143 -13.22 -12.75 14.32
C ILE A 143 -14.29 -13.34 15.25
N PRO A 144 -15.56 -12.88 15.16
CA PRO A 144 -16.65 -13.48 15.90
C PRO A 144 -16.89 -14.90 15.36
N THR A 145 -16.23 -15.89 15.96
CA THR A 145 -16.41 -17.30 15.64
C THR A 145 -17.24 -17.96 16.74
N PHE A 146 -17.89 -19.07 16.41
CA PHE A 146 -18.68 -19.87 17.35
C PHE A 146 -17.82 -20.61 18.40
N ILE A 147 -16.50 -20.39 18.42
CA ILE A 147 -15.54 -21.02 19.32
C ILE A 147 -15.00 -19.95 20.26
N ASN A 148 -15.06 -20.19 21.56
CA ASN A 148 -14.52 -19.30 22.59
C ASN A 148 -12.98 -19.30 22.56
N MET A 149 -12.37 -18.43 21.76
CA MET A 149 -10.91 -18.33 21.67
C MET A 149 -10.23 -17.73 22.90
N MET A 150 -10.99 -17.20 23.87
CA MET A 150 -10.43 -16.69 25.13
C MET A 150 -10.12 -17.82 26.14
N GLU A 151 -10.74 -18.99 25.97
CA GLU A 151 -10.50 -20.19 26.78
C GLU A 151 -9.37 -21.08 26.25
N ALA A 152 -8.95 -20.86 25.00
CA ALA A 152 -7.85 -21.58 24.38
C ALA A 152 -6.50 -21.03 24.89
N GLN A 153 -6.11 -21.44 26.09
CA GLN A 153 -4.76 -21.24 26.64
C GLN A 153 -3.78 -22.21 25.97
N TYR A 154 -3.70 -22.17 24.65
CA TYR A 154 -2.84 -23.04 23.86
C TYR A 154 -2.08 -22.19 22.85
N ASP A 155 -0.76 -22.15 22.98
CA ASP A 155 0.16 -21.50 22.03
C ASP A 155 0.26 -22.36 20.77
N TYR A 156 -0.77 -22.32 19.92
CA TYR A 156 -0.75 -22.98 18.63
C TYR A 156 0.12 -22.17 17.66
N LYS A 157 1.34 -22.66 17.44
CA LYS A 157 2.20 -22.16 16.37
C LYS A 157 1.75 -22.70 15.02
N LEU A 158 1.84 -21.88 13.98
CA LEU A 158 1.43 -22.29 12.64
C LEU A 158 2.22 -23.51 12.13
N SER A 159 3.45 -23.70 12.60
CA SER A 159 4.27 -24.88 12.32
C SER A 159 3.64 -26.20 12.74
N SER A 160 2.76 -26.22 13.74
CA SER A 160 2.09 -27.46 14.17
C SER A 160 0.91 -27.83 13.28
N LEU A 161 0.34 -26.87 12.55
CA LEU A 161 -0.81 -27.09 11.66
C LEU A 161 -0.39 -27.49 10.24
N VAL A 162 0.80 -27.08 9.80
CA VAL A 162 1.29 -27.37 8.45
C VAL A 162 2.28 -28.54 8.51
N GLN A 163 1.76 -29.77 8.62
CA GLN A 163 2.54 -30.99 8.40
C GLN A 163 2.58 -31.30 6.90
N GLY A 164 3.62 -30.80 6.22
CA GLY A 164 3.90 -31.16 4.83
C GLY A 164 4.48 -30.02 4.01
N ASN A 165 5.74 -30.18 3.61
CA ASN A 165 6.35 -29.39 2.54
C ASN A 165 5.43 -29.37 1.31
N SER A 166 5.10 -28.18 0.80
CA SER A 166 5.33 -27.78 -0.62
C SER A 166 4.40 -26.70 -1.23
N PHE A 167 3.42 -26.08 -0.57
CA PHE A 167 2.43 -25.26 -1.32
C PHE A 167 1.92 -23.94 -0.73
N PHE A 168 2.75 -23.15 -0.04
CA PHE A 168 2.48 -21.70 0.08
C PHE A 168 3.66 -20.89 -0.46
N CYS A 169 3.96 -21.10 -1.74
CA CYS A 169 4.81 -20.23 -2.51
C CYS A 169 3.99 -19.01 -2.96
N LEU A 170 3.86 -18.01 -2.08
CA LEU A 170 3.44 -16.67 -2.49
C LEU A 170 4.69 -15.80 -2.56
N VAL A 171 5.45 -16.03 -3.63
CA VAL A 171 6.60 -15.22 -4.04
C VAL A 171 6.11 -13.81 -4.35
N ILE A 172 6.53 -12.81 -3.58
CA ILE A 172 7.25 -11.61 -4.08
C ILE A 172 8.24 -11.13 -3.01
N VAL A 173 9.52 -11.38 -3.30
CA VAL A 173 10.75 -10.60 -3.01
C VAL A 173 11.02 -10.17 -1.56
N GLY A 174 12.11 -10.72 -1.00
CA GLY A 174 12.90 -10.04 0.01
C GLY A 174 13.49 -10.98 1.03
N SER A 175 14.52 -11.74 0.64
CA SER A 175 15.40 -12.44 1.57
C SER A 175 15.79 -11.53 2.74
N LYS A 176 15.58 -12.01 3.97
CA LYS A 176 16.06 -11.43 5.22
C LYS A 176 15.61 -9.99 5.47
N ILE A 177 14.43 -9.85 6.04
CA ILE A 177 14.11 -8.71 6.91
C ILE A 177 13.36 -9.25 8.14
N PHE A 178 14.05 -9.99 9.00
CA PHE A 178 14.41 -9.65 10.39
C PHE A 178 15.41 -10.70 10.90
#